data_AF-A0A6B3EXE9-F1
#
_entry.id   AF-A0A6B3EXE9-F1
#
_cell.length_a   1.000
_cell.length_b   1.000
_cell.length_c   1.000
_cell.angle_alpha   90.00
_cell.angle_beta   90.00
_cell.angle_gamma   90.00
#
_symmetry.space_group_name_H-M   'P 1'
#
loop_
_entity.id
_entity.type
_entity.pdbx_description
1 polymer ?
#
loop_
_entity_poly.entity_id
_entity_poly.type
_entity_poly.pdbx_seq_one_letter_code
_entity_poly.pdbx_strand_id
1 'polypeptide(L)'
;SEYPGKSETDDKSKLRADADQAASYRLMDPNIVSPTFQQRQQMRNYYAFPSNLDVDRYKDKDGKDQDTVIGLRELNLNGVPKRNWINDHFRYTHGFGVVAAEGDNADSGGGPVFTESDLPSKGDLGDYQQRVYYGEKTTQYSIVGGPQKEIDYSDDNGEKTTRYTGKSGVSLSNPLNRAAYAVAFGEPQILYSGAIGDGSRILYNRTPKDRVEAVAPWLTIDGDAYPAVVKGKIQWIVDAYTTTNGYPYASRTTLGDTTADSLTAANNQRAVVAQQNQVNY
;
A
#
# COMPACT_ATOMS: atom_id res chain seq x y z
N SER A 1 5.53 19.73 -30.86
CA SER A 1 5.63 21.06 -30.22
C SER A 1 6.59 20.93 -29.06
N GLU A 2 7.85 21.27 -29.29
CA GLU A 2 8.87 21.31 -28.24
C GLU A 2 8.47 22.41 -27.24
N TYR A 3 8.35 22.04 -25.96
CA TYR A 3 8.27 22.98 -24.86
C TYR A 3 9.73 23.17 -24.40
N PRO A 4 10.44 24.21 -24.85
CA PRO A 4 11.76 24.51 -24.29
C PRO A 4 11.51 24.96 -22.86
N GLY A 5 11.87 24.13 -21.88
CA GLY A 5 11.90 24.51 -20.48
C GLY A 5 12.85 25.68 -20.32
N LYS A 6 12.33 26.91 -20.36
CA LYS A 6 13.08 28.11 -20.06
C LYS A 6 13.08 28.27 -18.55
N SER A 7 14.26 28.22 -17.96
CA SER A 7 14.48 28.67 -16.59
C SER A 7 14.02 30.13 -16.46
N GLU A 8 13.29 30.46 -15.41
CA GLU A 8 12.87 31.84 -15.10
C GLU A 8 14.02 32.71 -14.57
N THR A 9 15.21 32.12 -14.36
CA THR A 9 16.40 32.82 -13.88
C THR A 9 17.68 32.28 -14.52
N ASP A 10 18.56 33.20 -14.96
CA ASP A 10 19.93 32.91 -15.43
C ASP A 10 20.95 32.89 -14.28
N ASP A 11 20.48 33.14 -13.05
CA ASP A 11 21.34 33.14 -11.86
C ASP A 11 21.72 31.71 -11.48
N LYS A 12 22.95 31.34 -11.82
CA LYS A 12 23.54 30.02 -11.54
C LYS A 12 23.56 29.67 -10.06
N SER A 13 23.51 30.65 -9.15
CA SER A 13 23.47 30.39 -7.71
C SER A 13 22.09 29.92 -7.24
N LYS A 14 21.01 30.51 -7.78
CA LYS A 14 19.64 30.05 -7.57
C LYS A 14 19.38 28.72 -8.23
N LEU A 15 19.84 28.54 -9.48
CA LEU A 15 19.71 27.27 -10.18
C LEU A 15 20.43 26.12 -9.45
N ARG A 16 21.57 26.39 -8.82
CA ARG A 16 22.27 25.40 -7.98
C ARG A 16 21.53 25.16 -6.67
N ALA A 17 21.03 26.20 -5.99
CA ALA A 17 20.26 26.02 -4.77
C ALA A 17 18.95 25.25 -5.00
N ASP A 18 18.26 25.52 -6.11
CA ASP A 18 17.06 24.80 -6.54
C ASP A 18 17.40 23.36 -6.96
N ALA A 19 18.53 23.15 -7.63
CA ALA A 19 19.02 21.82 -7.96
C ALA A 19 19.45 21.03 -6.71
N ASP A 20 20.03 21.68 -5.69
CA ASP A 20 20.40 21.07 -4.41
C ASP A 20 19.16 20.79 -3.54
N GLN A 21 18.10 21.62 -3.61
CA GLN A 21 16.79 21.31 -3.02
C GLN A 21 16.05 20.20 -3.76
N ALA A 22 16.16 20.15 -5.09
CA ALA A 22 15.58 19.07 -5.90
C ALA A 22 16.37 17.77 -5.74
N ALA A 23 17.69 17.86 -5.56
CA ALA A 23 18.59 16.77 -5.22
C ALA A 23 18.66 16.61 -3.70
N SER A 24 17.51 16.30 -3.10
CA SER A 24 17.49 15.73 -1.75
C SER A 24 18.37 14.46 -1.76
N TYR A 25 19.55 14.57 -1.17
CA TYR A 25 20.48 13.44 -1.06
C TYR A 25 19.86 12.42 -0.09
N ARG A 26 19.19 11.42 -0.67
CA ARG A 26 18.57 10.33 0.08
C ARG A 26 19.63 9.53 0.82
N LEU A 27 19.59 9.56 2.15
CA LEU A 27 20.51 8.81 3.01
C LEU A 27 19.95 7.43 3.39
N MET A 28 18.60 7.31 3.43
CA MET A 28 17.92 6.06 3.75
C MET A 28 17.55 5.27 2.49
N ASP A 29 18.08 4.05 2.36
CA ASP A 29 17.65 3.08 1.34
C ASP A 29 16.36 2.37 1.82
N PRO A 30 15.22 2.53 1.12
CA PRO A 30 13.94 1.91 1.49
C PRO A 30 13.99 0.38 1.59
N ASN A 31 14.93 -0.27 0.90
CA ASN A 31 15.14 -1.72 0.97
C ASN A 31 15.85 -2.18 2.26
N ILE A 32 16.53 -1.27 2.97
CA ILE A 32 17.31 -1.55 4.18
C ILE A 32 16.54 -1.17 5.45
N VAL A 33 15.59 -0.22 5.36
CA VAL A 33 14.82 0.26 6.53
C VAL A 33 13.56 -0.56 6.84
N SER A 34 13.04 -1.37 5.90
CA SER A 34 11.88 -2.25 6.18
C SER A 34 12.11 -3.18 7.39
N PRO A 35 13.26 -3.86 7.55
CA PRO A 35 13.58 -4.60 8.78
C PRO A 35 13.53 -3.76 10.05
N THR A 36 13.96 -2.49 10.00
CA THR A 36 13.93 -1.59 11.16
C THR A 36 12.51 -1.14 11.49
N PHE A 37 11.68 -0.86 10.48
CA PHE A 37 10.25 -0.60 10.66
C PHE A 37 9.55 -1.83 11.25
N GLN A 38 9.84 -3.02 10.73
CA GLN A 38 9.34 -4.28 11.26
C GLN A 38 9.74 -4.45 12.73
N GLN A 39 11.03 -4.28 13.06
CA GLN A 39 11.50 -4.49 14.42
C GLN A 39 10.93 -3.47 15.43
N ARG A 40 10.89 -2.19 15.05
CA ARG A 40 10.52 -1.09 15.98
C ARG A 40 9.03 -0.80 16.00
N GLN A 41 8.34 -0.98 14.87
CA GLN A 41 6.98 -0.47 14.65
C GLN A 41 5.96 -1.57 14.32
N GLN A 42 6.32 -2.84 14.18
CA GLN A 42 5.34 -3.91 13.98
C GLN A 42 4.36 -4.00 15.17
N MET A 43 4.89 -3.94 16.39
CA MET A 43 4.19 -4.03 17.70
C MET A 43 3.40 -5.32 17.98
N ARG A 44 2.84 -5.96 16.95
CA ARG A 44 2.01 -7.16 17.02
C ARG A 44 2.36 -8.10 15.87
N ASN A 45 2.45 -9.39 16.17
CA ASN A 45 2.85 -10.42 15.19
C ASN A 45 1.93 -10.47 13.97
N TYR A 46 0.64 -10.14 14.15
CA TYR A 46 -0.35 -10.10 13.09
C TYR A 46 -0.26 -8.85 12.19
N TYR A 47 0.70 -7.95 12.41
CA TYR A 47 1.08 -6.91 11.46
C TYR A 47 2.43 -7.21 10.82
N ALA A 48 2.65 -6.71 9.62
CA ALA A 48 3.95 -6.63 8.98
C ALA A 48 3.99 -5.47 7.99
N PHE A 49 5.19 -4.99 7.71
CA PHE A 49 5.45 -4.08 6.60
C PHE A 49 5.80 -4.86 5.33
N PRO A 50 5.51 -4.33 4.14
CA PRO A 50 6.05 -4.85 2.88
C PRO A 50 7.59 -4.85 2.90
N SER A 51 8.20 -5.71 2.09
CA SER A 51 9.67 -5.85 2.04
C SER A 51 10.35 -4.59 1.53
N ASN A 52 9.67 -3.86 0.66
CA ASN A 52 10.12 -2.59 0.14
C ASN A 52 9.19 -1.53 0.73
N LEU A 53 9.76 -0.46 1.28
CA LEU A 53 8.99 0.71 1.68
C LEU A 53 8.98 1.72 0.55
N ASP A 54 7.95 2.54 0.52
CA ASP A 54 7.82 3.58 -0.49
C ASP A 54 8.40 4.90 0.02
N VAL A 55 8.73 5.81 -0.89
CA VAL A 55 9.16 7.16 -0.56
C VAL A 55 8.16 8.14 -1.13
N ASP A 56 7.71 9.05 -0.28
CA ASP A 56 6.79 10.13 -0.62
C ASP A 56 7.32 11.45 -0.04
N ARG A 57 6.72 12.58 -0.42
CA ARG A 57 7.14 13.92 0.01
C ARG A 57 6.04 14.58 0.83
N TYR A 58 6.27 14.72 2.13
CA TYR A 58 5.35 15.40 3.06
C TYR A 58 5.88 16.76 3.45
N LYS A 59 4.99 17.62 3.96
CA LYS A 59 5.43 18.86 4.61
C LYS A 59 5.90 18.55 6.01
N ASP A 60 7.10 19.00 6.34
CA ASP A 60 7.57 18.99 7.71
C ASP A 60 6.74 19.95 8.59
N LYS A 61 6.96 19.86 9.90
CA LYS A 61 6.41 20.77 10.93
C LYS A 61 6.66 22.26 10.67
N ASP A 62 7.63 22.60 9.81
CA ASP A 62 8.02 23.97 9.43
C ASP A 62 7.44 24.38 8.05
N GLY A 63 6.65 23.51 7.41
CA GLY A 63 5.96 23.71 6.14
C GLY A 63 6.80 23.44 4.88
N LYS A 64 8.05 23.00 5.03
CA LYS A 64 8.97 22.66 3.95
C LYS A 64 8.74 21.24 3.46
N ASP A 65 9.04 20.99 2.20
CA ASP A 65 8.92 19.66 1.63
C ASP A 65 10.07 18.77 2.13
N GLN A 66 9.72 17.60 2.64
CA GLN A 66 10.60 16.65 3.30
C GLN A 66 10.42 15.26 2.68
N ASP A 67 11.51 14.67 2.20
CA ASP A 67 11.50 13.30 1.73
C ASP A 67 11.25 12.36 2.92
N THR A 68 10.26 11.48 2.76
CA THR A 68 9.71 10.66 3.83
C THR A 68 9.57 9.23 3.35
N VAL A 69 10.18 8.28 4.05
CA VAL A 69 9.93 6.86 3.83
C VAL A 69 8.62 6.49 4.53
N ILE A 70 7.68 5.95 3.77
CA ILE A 70 6.34 5.62 4.24
C ILE A 70 6.09 4.11 4.14
N GLY A 71 5.43 3.56 5.16
CA GLY A 71 5.03 2.16 5.19
C GLY A 71 3.71 1.97 5.91
N LEU A 72 2.87 1.10 5.38
CA LEU A 72 1.64 0.70 6.07
C LEU A 72 1.88 -0.54 6.93
N ARG A 73 1.33 -0.53 8.15
CA ARG A 73 1.20 -1.78 8.91
C ARG A 73 0.11 -2.60 8.27
N GLU A 74 0.52 -3.58 7.49
CA GLU A 74 -0.40 -4.47 6.81
C GLU A 74 -0.66 -5.75 7.60
N LEU A 75 -1.77 -6.41 7.28
CA LEU A 75 -2.15 -7.65 7.93
C LEU A 75 -1.17 -8.78 7.58
N ASN A 76 -0.64 -9.46 8.59
CA ASN A 76 0.17 -10.66 8.48
C ASN A 76 -0.50 -11.84 9.18
N LEU A 77 -1.21 -12.65 8.41
CA LEU A 77 -1.93 -13.79 8.96
C LEU A 77 -1.00 -14.87 9.51
N ASN A 78 0.25 -14.96 9.06
CA ASN A 78 1.19 -15.94 9.58
C ASN A 78 1.59 -15.66 11.03
N GLY A 79 1.41 -14.42 11.50
CA GLY A 79 1.59 -14.05 12.90
C GLY A 79 0.32 -14.15 13.76
N VAL A 80 -0.80 -14.64 13.22
CA VAL A 80 -2.03 -14.86 13.97
C VAL A 80 -1.89 -16.14 14.82
N PRO A 81 -2.05 -16.08 16.17
CA PRO A 81 -1.75 -17.21 17.06
C PRO A 81 -2.56 -18.49 16.80
N LYS A 82 -3.81 -18.35 16.34
CA LYS A 82 -4.70 -19.48 16.03
C LYS A 82 -5.36 -19.25 14.68
N ARG A 83 -4.85 -19.93 13.65
CA ARG A 83 -5.43 -19.93 12.31
C ARG A 83 -6.71 -20.75 12.30
N ASN A 84 -7.80 -20.14 11.87
CA ASN A 84 -9.07 -20.79 11.54
C ASN A 84 -9.88 -19.82 10.69
N TRP A 85 -10.88 -20.33 9.98
CA TRP A 85 -11.68 -19.54 9.06
C TRP A 85 -12.29 -18.27 9.68
N ILE A 86 -12.77 -18.34 10.92
CA ILE A 86 -13.32 -17.16 11.62
C ILE A 86 -12.22 -16.12 11.90
N ASN A 87 -11.07 -16.55 12.41
CA ASN A 87 -9.97 -15.63 12.69
C ASN A 87 -9.44 -15.01 11.40
N ASP A 88 -9.23 -15.82 10.37
CA ASP A 88 -8.61 -15.39 9.12
C ASP A 88 -9.53 -14.46 8.32
N HIS A 89 -10.85 -14.69 8.33
CA HIS A 89 -11.77 -13.95 7.47
C HIS A 89 -12.66 -12.93 8.18
N PHE A 90 -12.92 -13.05 9.49
CA PHE A 90 -13.83 -12.15 10.23
C PHE A 90 -13.14 -11.34 11.33
N ARG A 91 -12.14 -11.92 11.99
CA ARG A 91 -11.48 -11.24 13.11
C ARG A 91 -10.33 -10.38 12.62
N TYR A 92 -9.36 -10.98 11.94
CA TYR A 92 -8.18 -10.31 11.40
C TYR A 92 -8.43 -9.90 9.96
N THR A 93 -9.02 -8.72 9.78
CA THR A 93 -9.54 -8.30 8.48
C THR A 93 -8.72 -7.19 7.83
N HIS A 94 -7.96 -6.39 8.58
CA HIS A 94 -7.28 -5.20 8.07
C HIS A 94 -5.93 -4.95 8.74
N GLY A 95 -5.07 -4.19 8.07
CA GLY A 95 -3.89 -3.55 8.64
C GLY A 95 -4.24 -2.26 9.40
N PHE A 96 -3.27 -1.61 10.05
CA PHE A 96 -3.56 -0.44 10.89
C PHE A 96 -2.43 0.60 10.97
N GLY A 97 -2.69 1.76 10.39
CA GLY A 97 -1.87 2.96 10.54
C GLY A 97 -0.70 3.03 9.57
N VAL A 98 -0.27 4.27 9.35
CA VAL A 98 0.91 4.61 8.58
C VAL A 98 2.08 4.73 9.55
N VAL A 99 3.27 4.35 9.09
CA VAL A 99 4.53 4.68 9.74
C VAL A 99 5.37 5.45 8.74
N ALA A 100 5.91 6.57 9.18
CA ALA A 100 6.69 7.47 8.35
C ALA A 100 7.99 7.83 9.06
N ALA A 101 9.07 7.94 8.29
CA ALA A 101 10.37 8.38 8.78
C ALA A 101 11.04 9.34 7.80
N GLU A 102 11.88 10.22 8.31
CA GLU A 102 12.68 11.15 7.50
C GLU A 102 13.64 10.36 6.59
N GLY A 103 13.67 10.69 5.30
CA GLY A 103 14.48 9.99 4.29
C GLY A 103 15.94 10.47 4.19
N ASP A 104 16.23 11.65 4.70
CA ASP A 104 17.54 12.32 4.68
C ASP A 104 18.23 12.37 6.05
N ASN A 105 17.51 12.04 7.13
CA ASN A 105 18.01 12.10 8.50
C ASN A 105 18.07 10.73 9.17
N ALA A 106 19.08 10.56 10.02
CA ALA A 106 19.26 9.40 10.87
C ALA A 106 19.44 9.84 12.33
N ASP A 107 18.97 9.02 13.28
CA ASP A 107 19.27 9.22 14.69
C ASP A 107 20.77 8.99 14.98
N SER A 108 21.21 9.31 16.20
CA SER A 108 22.62 9.16 16.60
C SER A 108 23.16 7.73 16.50
N GLY A 109 22.29 6.72 16.40
CA GLY A 109 22.63 5.32 16.20
C GLY A 109 22.53 4.85 14.74
N GLY A 110 22.24 5.74 13.80
CA GLY A 110 22.03 5.42 12.38
C GLY A 110 20.65 4.84 12.07
N GLY A 111 19.69 4.92 13.01
CA GLY A 111 18.32 4.47 12.82
C GLY A 111 17.42 5.53 12.17
N PRO A 112 16.23 5.15 11.67
CA PRO A 112 15.26 6.08 11.11
C PRO A 112 14.69 7.01 12.19
N VAL A 113 14.55 8.29 11.84
CA VAL A 113 13.83 9.28 12.64
C VAL A 113 12.36 9.25 12.23
N PHE A 114 11.50 8.68 13.08
CA PHE A 114 10.08 8.55 12.78
C PHE A 114 9.33 9.87 12.95
N THR A 115 8.56 10.26 11.93
CA THR A 115 7.64 11.39 11.94
C THR A 115 6.18 10.95 12.16
N GLU A 116 5.87 9.69 11.88
CA GLU A 116 4.60 9.03 12.21
C GLU A 116 4.92 7.63 12.75
N SER A 117 4.49 7.32 13.97
CA SER A 117 4.81 6.05 14.64
C SER A 117 3.77 5.65 15.68
N ASP A 118 3.99 4.52 16.35
CA ASP A 118 3.13 3.96 17.40
C ASP A 118 1.82 3.32 16.93
N LEU A 119 1.15 2.61 17.83
CA LEU A 119 -0.12 1.93 17.58
C LEU A 119 -1.14 2.37 18.64
N PRO A 120 -2.16 3.19 18.29
CA PRO A 120 -2.42 3.75 16.97
C PRO A 120 -1.35 4.76 16.53
N SER A 121 -1.19 4.92 15.21
CA SER A 121 -0.19 5.84 14.64
C SER A 121 -0.49 7.28 15.05
N LYS A 122 0.56 8.02 15.41
CA LYS A 122 0.53 9.43 15.76
C LYS A 122 1.79 10.11 15.23
N GLY A 123 1.65 11.38 14.89
CA GLY A 123 2.74 12.15 14.33
C GLY A 123 2.26 13.33 13.50
N ASP A 124 3.06 13.69 12.51
CA ASP A 124 2.90 14.88 11.69
C ASP A 124 1.75 14.76 10.66
N LEU A 125 1.23 13.55 10.41
CA LEU A 125 0.16 13.32 9.44
C LEU A 125 -1.24 13.69 9.97
N GLY A 126 -1.34 14.06 11.25
CA GLY A 126 -2.59 14.47 11.91
C GLY A 126 -3.63 13.36 11.99
N ASP A 127 -4.91 13.73 12.05
CA ASP A 127 -6.01 12.77 12.16
C ASP A 127 -6.40 12.20 10.79
N TYR A 128 -6.35 10.87 10.65
CA TYR A 128 -6.78 10.16 9.45
C TYR A 128 -7.41 8.79 9.76
N GLN A 129 -8.10 8.22 8.78
CA GLN A 129 -8.57 6.84 8.87
C GLN A 129 -7.41 5.85 8.74
N GLN A 130 -7.02 5.24 9.85
CA GLN A 130 -5.85 4.34 9.93
C GLN A 130 -6.12 2.91 9.44
N ARG A 131 -7.37 2.48 9.30
CA ARG A 131 -7.69 1.08 8.96
C ARG A 131 -7.39 0.76 7.49
N VAL A 132 -6.51 -0.20 7.25
CA VAL A 132 -6.05 -0.60 5.92
C VAL A 132 -6.77 -1.89 5.48
N TYR A 133 -7.97 -1.73 4.91
CA TYR A 133 -8.73 -2.85 4.34
C TYR A 133 -8.25 -3.29 2.96
N TYR A 134 -7.46 -2.44 2.31
CA TYR A 134 -6.91 -2.65 0.98
C TYR A 134 -5.43 -2.33 1.05
N GLY A 135 -4.60 -3.34 0.78
CA GLY A 135 -3.15 -3.25 0.86
C GLY A 135 -2.49 -4.47 0.21
N GLU A 136 -1.20 -4.39 -0.02
CA GLU A 136 -0.43 -5.36 -0.79
C GLU A 136 -0.40 -6.75 -0.17
N LYS A 137 -0.43 -6.85 1.17
CA LYS A 137 -0.46 -8.13 1.91
C LYS A 137 -1.88 -8.63 2.16
N THR A 138 -2.91 -7.88 1.79
CA THR A 138 -4.32 -8.28 2.00
C THR A 138 -4.85 -9.23 0.93
N THR A 139 -4.07 -10.22 0.50
CA THR A 139 -4.36 -11.05 -0.69
C THR A 139 -5.58 -11.96 -0.58
N GLN A 140 -6.00 -12.34 0.62
CA GLN A 140 -7.20 -13.15 0.83
C GLN A 140 -8.47 -12.32 1.00
N TYR A 141 -9.62 -12.94 0.69
CA TYR A 141 -10.91 -12.33 0.98
C TYR A 141 -11.12 -12.15 2.49
N SER A 142 -11.97 -11.20 2.86
CA SER A 142 -12.40 -11.01 4.25
C SER A 142 -13.89 -10.67 4.28
N ILE A 143 -14.58 -11.16 5.31
CA ILE A 143 -15.97 -10.85 5.58
C ILE A 143 -16.00 -9.86 6.75
N VAL A 144 -16.38 -8.64 6.44
CA VAL A 144 -16.32 -7.49 7.34
C VAL A 144 -17.72 -7.02 7.71
N GLY A 145 -17.80 -6.26 8.81
CA GLY A 145 -19.08 -5.78 9.31
C GLY A 145 -19.96 -6.91 9.86
N GLY A 146 -21.27 -6.69 9.88
CA GLY A 146 -22.22 -7.65 10.42
C GLY A 146 -22.05 -7.91 11.92
N PRO A 147 -22.47 -9.08 12.44
CA PRO A 147 -22.50 -9.34 13.87
C PRO A 147 -21.11 -9.54 14.48
N GLN A 148 -20.15 -10.05 13.71
CA GLN A 148 -18.78 -10.25 14.18
C GLN A 148 -18.03 -8.93 14.32
N LYS A 149 -17.21 -8.83 15.36
CA LYS A 149 -16.31 -7.70 15.56
C LYS A 149 -14.92 -8.04 15.05
N GLU A 150 -14.31 -7.06 14.41
CA GLU A 150 -12.97 -7.15 13.85
C GLU A 150 -11.97 -6.70 14.91
N ILE A 151 -10.78 -7.29 14.93
CA ILE A 151 -9.65 -6.74 15.68
C ILE A 151 -9.29 -5.39 15.06
N ASP A 152 -9.22 -4.34 15.87
CA ASP A 152 -8.79 -3.03 15.42
C ASP A 152 -7.28 -2.90 15.62
N TYR A 153 -6.85 -2.98 16.89
CA TYR A 153 -5.47 -3.09 17.33
C TYR A 153 -5.44 -3.59 18.78
N SER A 154 -4.26 -3.86 19.34
CA SER A 154 -4.13 -4.18 20.77
C SER A 154 -3.03 -3.33 21.40
N ASP A 155 -3.33 -2.71 22.53
CA ASP A 155 -2.40 -1.92 23.34
C ASP A 155 -2.24 -2.55 24.74
N ASP A 156 -1.56 -1.86 25.65
CA ASP A 156 -1.36 -2.33 27.03
C ASP A 156 -2.67 -2.42 27.83
N ASN A 157 -3.71 -1.72 27.39
CA ASN A 157 -5.06 -1.78 27.95
C ASN A 157 -5.93 -2.87 27.29
N GLY A 158 -5.34 -3.69 26.44
CA GLY A 158 -5.94 -4.86 25.83
C GLY A 158 -6.42 -4.66 24.40
N GLU A 159 -7.31 -5.55 23.99
CA GLU A 159 -7.80 -5.63 22.63
C GLU A 159 -8.86 -4.56 22.32
N LYS A 160 -8.64 -3.77 21.27
CA LYS A 160 -9.65 -2.87 20.70
C LYS A 160 -10.30 -3.55 19.50
N THR A 161 -11.62 -3.35 19.37
CA THR A 161 -12.40 -3.96 18.31
C THR A 161 -13.18 -2.91 17.54
N THR A 162 -13.43 -3.19 16.28
CA THR A 162 -14.15 -2.31 15.38
C THR A 162 -15.20 -3.09 14.59
N ARG A 163 -16.01 -2.35 13.84
CA ARG A 163 -16.95 -2.88 12.87
C ARG A 163 -16.83 -2.05 11.60
N TYR A 164 -16.67 -2.72 10.46
CA TYR A 164 -16.61 -2.05 9.18
C TYR A 164 -17.89 -1.24 8.89
N THR A 165 -17.70 0.04 8.62
CA THR A 165 -18.76 1.00 8.25
C THR A 165 -18.63 1.49 6.81
N GLY A 166 -17.64 1.00 6.07
CA GLY A 166 -17.43 1.37 4.68
C GLY A 166 -18.49 0.79 3.74
N LYS A 167 -18.55 1.35 2.53
CA LYS A 167 -19.49 0.93 1.47
C LYS A 167 -18.90 -0.13 0.53
N SER A 168 -17.59 -0.40 0.63
CA SER A 168 -16.90 -1.33 -0.26
C SER A 168 -17.31 -2.78 0.01
N GLY A 169 -17.15 -3.63 -1.00
CA GLY A 169 -17.50 -5.05 -0.94
C GLY A 169 -18.96 -5.36 -1.19
N VAL A 170 -19.22 -6.64 -1.43
CA VAL A 170 -20.55 -7.14 -1.80
C VAL A 170 -21.28 -7.64 -0.57
N SER A 171 -22.55 -7.25 -0.44
CA SER A 171 -23.39 -7.68 0.69
C SER A 171 -23.64 -9.18 0.65
N LEU A 172 -23.43 -9.83 1.80
CA LEU A 172 -23.75 -11.25 2.04
C LEU A 172 -25.09 -11.43 2.76
N SER A 173 -25.95 -10.42 2.79
CA SER A 173 -27.31 -10.53 3.33
C SER A 173 -28.21 -11.40 2.44
N ASN A 174 -27.93 -11.45 1.12
CA ASN A 174 -28.68 -12.28 0.18
C ASN A 174 -28.10 -13.72 0.14
N PRO A 175 -28.90 -14.77 0.37
CA PRO A 175 -28.44 -16.16 0.27
C PRO A 175 -27.92 -16.55 -1.12
N LEU A 176 -28.38 -15.91 -2.20
CA LEU A 176 -27.85 -16.14 -3.54
C LEU A 176 -26.40 -15.64 -3.67
N ASN A 177 -26.10 -14.45 -3.14
CA ASN A 177 -24.74 -13.93 -3.10
C ASN A 177 -23.85 -14.83 -2.25
N ARG A 178 -24.35 -15.30 -1.09
CA ARG A 178 -23.61 -16.26 -0.25
C ARG A 178 -23.28 -17.53 -1.01
N ALA A 179 -24.24 -18.12 -1.71
CA ALA A 179 -24.01 -19.33 -2.51
C ALA A 179 -22.98 -19.10 -3.62
N ALA A 180 -23.08 -17.98 -4.34
CA ALA A 180 -22.12 -17.62 -5.38
C ALA A 180 -20.69 -17.49 -4.85
N TYR A 181 -20.50 -16.80 -3.71
CA TYR A 181 -19.18 -16.64 -3.10
C TYR A 181 -18.68 -17.91 -2.40
N ALA A 182 -19.57 -18.74 -1.85
CA ALA A 182 -19.20 -20.06 -1.34
C ALA A 182 -18.60 -20.94 -2.44
N VAL A 183 -19.15 -20.89 -3.66
CA VAL A 183 -18.59 -21.58 -4.82
C VAL A 183 -17.31 -20.90 -5.30
N ALA A 184 -17.31 -19.57 -5.47
CA ALA A 184 -16.16 -18.84 -6.01
C ALA A 184 -14.88 -18.97 -5.16
N PHE A 185 -15.01 -19.03 -3.83
CA PHE A 185 -13.89 -19.22 -2.91
C PHE A 185 -13.71 -20.66 -2.45
N GLY A 186 -14.55 -21.60 -2.91
CA GLY A 186 -14.51 -22.99 -2.47
C GLY A 186 -14.74 -23.16 -0.96
N GLU A 187 -15.54 -22.27 -0.37
CA GLU A 187 -15.76 -22.18 1.08
C GLU A 187 -17.25 -22.36 1.43
N PRO A 188 -17.69 -23.59 1.73
CA PRO A 188 -19.07 -23.87 2.13
C PRO A 188 -19.51 -23.10 3.38
N GLN A 189 -18.58 -22.76 4.29
CA GLN A 189 -18.92 -22.01 5.52
C GLN A 189 -19.52 -20.64 5.22
N ILE A 190 -19.26 -20.03 4.06
CA ILE A 190 -19.90 -18.77 3.63
C ILE A 190 -21.43 -18.91 3.53
N LEU A 191 -21.92 -20.11 3.19
CA LEU A 191 -23.35 -20.32 3.03
C LEU A 191 -24.10 -20.41 4.37
N TYR A 192 -23.59 -21.22 5.29
CA TYR A 192 -24.30 -21.62 6.52
C TYR A 192 -23.76 -20.99 7.81
N SER A 193 -22.63 -20.29 7.80
CA SER A 193 -22.07 -19.73 9.02
C SER A 193 -22.96 -18.65 9.64
N GLY A 194 -23.26 -18.81 10.93
CA GLY A 194 -23.92 -17.79 11.74
C GLY A 194 -23.04 -16.57 12.04
N ALA A 195 -21.75 -16.60 11.67
CA ALA A 195 -20.87 -15.43 11.73
C ALA A 195 -21.26 -14.36 10.70
N ILE A 196 -21.94 -14.75 9.63
CA ILE A 196 -22.42 -13.83 8.60
C ILE A 196 -23.86 -13.44 8.96
N GLY A 197 -24.14 -12.15 9.02
CA GLY A 197 -25.47 -11.62 9.34
C GLY A 197 -25.76 -10.31 8.61
N ASP A 198 -26.74 -9.57 9.10
CA ASP A 198 -27.13 -8.30 8.50
C ASP A 198 -25.99 -7.28 8.55
N GLY A 199 -25.66 -6.70 7.40
CA GLY A 199 -24.54 -5.78 7.26
C GLY A 199 -23.18 -6.45 6.99
N SER A 200 -23.10 -7.78 6.95
CA SER A 200 -21.88 -8.48 6.51
C SER A 200 -21.60 -8.23 5.03
N ARG A 201 -20.35 -7.92 4.71
CA ARG A 201 -19.86 -7.67 3.34
C ARG A 201 -18.62 -8.49 3.09
N ILE A 202 -18.50 -9.05 1.89
CA ILE A 202 -17.26 -9.71 1.45
C ILE A 202 -16.39 -8.72 0.68
N LEU A 203 -15.15 -8.57 1.13
CA LEU A 203 -14.08 -7.85 0.45
C LEU A 203 -13.19 -8.89 -0.24
N TYR A 204 -12.92 -8.70 -1.52
CA TYR A 204 -12.02 -9.52 -2.35
C TYR A 204 -11.35 -8.61 -3.38
N ASN A 205 -10.32 -9.10 -4.08
CA ASN A 205 -9.39 -8.30 -4.90
C ASN A 205 -8.94 -7.08 -4.10
N ARG A 206 -8.15 -7.32 -3.06
CA ARG A 206 -7.90 -6.30 -2.03
C ARG A 206 -6.54 -5.63 -2.15
N THR A 207 -5.67 -6.12 -3.03
CA THR A 207 -4.45 -5.40 -3.37
C THR A 207 -4.78 -4.23 -4.31
N PRO A 208 -4.06 -3.11 -4.25
CA PRO A 208 -4.26 -1.99 -5.18
C PRO A 208 -4.18 -2.44 -6.65
N LYS A 209 -3.22 -3.32 -6.95
CA LYS A 209 -3.00 -3.89 -8.27
C LYS A 209 -4.21 -4.68 -8.80
N ASP A 210 -4.68 -5.68 -8.05
CA ASP A 210 -5.81 -6.52 -8.45
C ASP A 210 -7.08 -5.69 -8.70
N ARG A 211 -7.23 -4.59 -7.97
CA ARG A 211 -8.38 -3.69 -8.12
C ARG A 211 -8.33 -2.88 -9.38
N VAL A 212 -7.17 -2.32 -9.70
CA VAL A 212 -6.99 -1.53 -10.94
C VAL A 212 -7.15 -2.45 -12.15
N GLU A 213 -6.54 -3.64 -12.14
CA GLU A 213 -6.68 -4.62 -13.24
C GLU A 213 -8.14 -5.08 -13.42
N ALA A 214 -8.89 -5.25 -12.33
CA ALA A 214 -10.29 -5.65 -12.41
C ALA A 214 -11.22 -4.59 -13.04
N VAL A 215 -10.90 -3.29 -12.94
CA VAL A 215 -11.74 -2.20 -13.49
C VAL A 215 -11.23 -1.65 -14.80
N ALA A 216 -9.93 -1.77 -15.07
CA ALA A 216 -9.26 -1.23 -16.25
C ALA A 216 -8.24 -2.25 -16.80
N PRO A 217 -8.68 -3.41 -17.32
CA PRO A 217 -7.79 -4.48 -17.78
C PRO A 217 -6.94 -4.11 -19.01
N TRP A 218 -7.18 -2.95 -19.63
CA TRP A 218 -6.38 -2.42 -20.73
C TRP A 218 -5.17 -1.60 -20.25
N LEU A 219 -5.09 -1.29 -18.95
CA LEU A 219 -3.92 -0.64 -18.35
C LEU A 219 -2.87 -1.70 -18.00
N THR A 220 -1.64 -1.46 -18.41
CA THR A 220 -0.47 -2.19 -17.94
C THR A 220 0.09 -1.44 -16.74
N ILE A 221 -0.01 -2.05 -15.56
CA ILE A 221 0.53 -1.48 -14.32
C ILE A 221 2.05 -1.60 -14.36
N ASP A 222 2.72 -0.49 -14.07
CA ASP A 222 4.18 -0.39 -14.03
C ASP A 222 4.60 0.26 -12.73
N GLY A 223 5.69 -0.24 -12.15
CA GLY A 223 6.12 0.16 -10.81
C GLY A 223 5.36 -0.49 -9.66
N ASP A 224 5.85 -0.21 -8.45
CA ASP A 224 5.25 -0.63 -7.18
C ASP A 224 4.21 0.42 -6.74
N ALA A 225 3.06 -0.02 -6.21
CA ALA A 225 2.00 0.87 -5.77
C ALA A 225 2.38 1.46 -4.40
N TYR A 226 2.26 2.78 -4.23
CA TYR A 226 2.64 3.42 -2.98
C TYR A 226 1.47 4.07 -2.24
N PRO A 227 1.48 4.05 -0.90
CA PRO A 227 0.44 4.65 -0.08
C PRO A 227 0.76 6.11 0.26
N ALA A 228 -0.26 6.96 0.30
CA ALA A 228 -0.15 8.34 0.79
C ALA A 228 -1.36 8.73 1.65
N VAL A 229 -1.15 9.62 2.64
CA VAL A 229 -2.23 10.18 3.45
C VAL A 229 -2.73 11.48 2.81
N VAL A 230 -3.90 11.40 2.18
CA VAL A 230 -4.50 12.53 1.47
C VAL A 230 -5.90 12.80 2.02
N LYS A 231 -6.10 14.02 2.55
CA LYS A 231 -7.39 14.49 3.10
C LYS A 231 -7.97 13.52 4.16
N GLY A 232 -7.13 13.11 5.11
CA GLY A 232 -7.52 12.25 6.24
C GLY A 232 -7.79 10.78 5.85
N LYS A 233 -7.31 10.33 4.68
CA LYS A 233 -7.47 8.96 4.20
C LYS A 233 -6.17 8.44 3.62
N ILE A 234 -5.89 7.17 3.85
CA ILE A 234 -4.85 6.43 3.12
C ILE A 234 -5.37 6.17 1.70
N GLN A 235 -4.61 6.62 0.71
CA GLN A 235 -4.88 6.42 -0.71
C GLN A 235 -3.69 5.69 -1.33
N TRP A 236 -3.98 4.79 -2.26
CA TRP A 236 -2.95 4.12 -3.05
C TRP A 236 -2.81 4.84 -4.37
N ILE A 237 -1.60 5.22 -4.72
CA ILE A 237 -1.24 5.71 -6.03
C ILE A 237 -0.68 4.53 -6.81
N VAL A 238 -1.21 4.32 -8.01
CA VAL A 238 -0.83 3.21 -8.90
C VAL A 238 -0.53 3.81 -10.25
N ASP A 239 0.72 3.69 -10.69
CA ASP A 239 1.13 4.12 -12.02
C ASP A 239 0.85 3.02 -13.04
N ALA A 240 0.29 3.42 -14.18
CA ALA A 240 -0.05 2.50 -15.25
C ALA A 240 -0.06 3.22 -16.59
N TYR A 241 0.25 2.49 -17.65
CA TYR A 241 0.20 2.99 -19.03
C TYR A 241 -0.73 2.14 -19.90
N THR A 242 -1.25 2.75 -20.96
CA THR A 242 -2.00 2.03 -21.99
C THR A 242 -1.04 1.66 -23.12
N THR A 243 -1.00 0.39 -23.51
CA THR A 243 -0.30 -0.03 -24.73
C THR A 243 -1.28 -0.01 -25.90
N THR A 244 -0.85 0.49 -27.07
CA THR A 244 -1.67 0.51 -28.29
C THR A 244 -0.92 -0.10 -29.46
N ASN A 245 -1.60 -0.95 -30.23
CA ASN A 245 -1.11 -1.55 -31.48
C ASN A 245 -1.48 -0.71 -32.72
N GLY A 246 -2.00 0.51 -32.54
CA GLY A 246 -2.62 1.31 -33.60
C GLY A 246 -1.69 2.19 -34.43
N TYR A 247 -0.38 2.21 -34.17
CA TYR A 247 0.57 3.06 -34.92
C TYR A 247 1.36 2.27 -35.97
N PRO A 248 1.12 2.47 -37.28
CA PRO A 248 1.95 1.88 -38.32
C PRO A 248 3.38 2.44 -38.21
N TYR A 249 4.38 1.56 -38.38
CA TYR A 249 5.83 1.81 -38.25
C TYR A 249 6.42 1.91 -36.83
N ALA A 250 5.67 1.58 -35.78
CA ALA A 250 6.23 1.48 -34.44
C ALA A 250 7.17 0.26 -34.30
N SER A 251 8.38 0.48 -33.76
CA SER A 251 9.34 -0.58 -33.47
C SER A 251 9.16 -1.08 -32.04
N ARG A 252 9.23 -2.40 -31.87
CA ARG A 252 9.02 -3.08 -30.59
C ARG A 252 10.31 -3.09 -29.77
N THR A 253 10.36 -2.35 -28.67
CA THR A 253 11.46 -2.37 -27.68
C THR A 253 11.01 -3.02 -26.38
N THR A 254 11.85 -3.88 -25.82
CA THR A 254 11.67 -4.45 -24.47
C THR A 254 12.15 -3.43 -23.45
N LEU A 255 11.23 -2.86 -22.67
CA LEU A 255 11.53 -1.71 -21.79
C LEU A 255 12.08 -2.09 -20.40
N GLY A 256 12.40 -3.37 -20.16
CA GLY A 256 12.92 -3.83 -18.86
C GLY A 256 14.27 -3.23 -18.44
N ASP A 257 15.00 -2.60 -19.38
CA ASP A 257 16.31 -2.00 -19.14
C ASP A 257 16.28 -0.47 -18.93
N THR A 258 15.18 0.23 -19.23
CA THR A 258 15.17 1.71 -19.26
C THR A 258 14.53 2.37 -18.02
N THR A 259 13.84 1.61 -17.16
CA THR A 259 13.18 2.09 -15.94
C THR A 259 13.82 1.56 -14.65
N ALA A 260 15.10 1.15 -14.72
CA ALA A 260 15.82 0.66 -13.56
C ALA A 260 16.12 1.80 -12.56
N ASP A 261 15.20 2.00 -11.61
CA ASP A 261 15.54 2.63 -10.33
C ASP A 261 15.95 1.54 -9.33
N SER A 262 16.75 1.95 -8.35
CA SER A 262 17.24 1.20 -7.20
C SER A 262 16.17 0.33 -6.49
N LEU A 263 14.90 0.77 -6.47
CA LEU A 263 13.77 0.03 -5.90
C LEU A 263 13.38 -1.21 -6.72
N THR A 264 13.45 -1.12 -8.05
CA THR A 264 13.00 -2.19 -8.97
C THR A 264 14.08 -3.26 -9.21
N ALA A 265 15.36 -2.93 -8.97
CA ALA A 265 16.50 -3.83 -9.19
C ALA A 265 16.60 -4.96 -8.15
N ALA A 266 16.12 -4.74 -6.92
CA ALA A 266 16.18 -5.72 -5.82
C ALA A 266 15.08 -6.80 -5.90
N ASN A 267 14.01 -6.55 -6.66
CA ASN A 267 12.89 -7.47 -6.82
C ASN A 267 13.21 -8.57 -7.83
N ASN A 268 13.37 -9.80 -7.36
CA ASN A 268 13.39 -11.03 -8.19
C ASN A 268 12.03 -11.32 -8.90
N GLN A 269 11.11 -10.37 -8.94
CA GLN A 269 9.85 -10.46 -9.71
C GLN A 269 10.04 -10.30 -11.23
N ARG A 270 11.27 -10.02 -11.70
CA ARG A 270 11.61 -9.92 -13.13
C ARG A 270 11.28 -11.16 -13.96
N ALA A 271 11.19 -12.35 -13.37
CA ALA A 271 11.23 -13.59 -14.15
C ALA A 271 9.94 -13.92 -14.92
N VAL A 272 8.77 -13.34 -14.60
CA VAL A 272 7.49 -13.78 -15.21
C VAL A 272 6.93 -12.79 -16.22
N VAL A 273 7.24 -11.49 -16.13
CA VAL A 273 6.64 -10.45 -17.00
C VAL A 273 7.53 -10.07 -18.19
N ALA A 274 8.85 -10.25 -18.09
CA ALA A 274 9.80 -9.82 -19.12
C ALA A 274 9.69 -10.58 -20.46
N GLN A 275 9.01 -11.73 -20.49
CA GLN A 275 8.90 -12.53 -21.72
C GLN A 275 7.76 -12.13 -22.67
N GLN A 276 6.81 -11.27 -22.26
CA GLN A 276 5.60 -11.05 -23.09
C GLN A 276 5.32 -9.63 -23.56
N ASN A 277 5.92 -8.58 -23.02
CA ASN A 277 5.48 -7.22 -23.34
C ASN A 277 6.55 -6.39 -24.05
N GLN A 278 6.36 -6.28 -25.37
CA GLN A 278 7.05 -5.36 -26.26
C GLN A 278 6.26 -4.04 -26.31
N VAL A 279 6.93 -2.90 -26.10
CA VAL A 279 6.31 -1.56 -26.09
C VAL A 279 6.67 -0.82 -27.39
N ASN A 280 5.76 0.03 -27.88
CA ASN A 280 5.93 0.85 -29.07
C ASN A 280 6.53 2.21 -28.70
N TYR A 281 7.56 2.62 -29.45
CA TYR A 281 8.04 4.01 -29.53
C TYR A 281 7.92 4.50 -30.98
#